data_AF-A0A354GE43-F1
#
_entry.id   AF-A0A354GE43-F1
#
_cell.length_a   1.000
_cell.length_b   1.000
_cell.length_c   1.000
_cell.angle_alpha   90.00
_cell.angle_beta   90.00
_cell.angle_gamma   90.00
#
_symmetry.space_group_name_H-M   'P 1'
#
loop_
_entity.id
_entity.type
_entity.pdbx_description
1 polymer ?
#
loop_
_entity_poly.entity_id
_entity_poly.type
_entity_poly.pdbx_seq_one_letter_code
_entity_poly.pdbx_strand_id
1 'polypeptide(L)' 'MFMEKPTVNSIFREYGHEFIHSHNVSGYTKKVIRAITQCRTYKLGGHIQKCDNCGHEVTLYNSCRNRHCPQCQFMKKE' A
#
# COMPACT_ATOMS: atom_id res chain seq x y z
N MET A 1 -15.43 -10.17 -16.80
CA MET A 1 -14.08 -9.83 -16.30
C MET A 1 -14.20 -8.50 -15.57
N PHE A 2 -14.26 -8.50 -14.24
CA PHE A 2 -14.29 -7.25 -13.48
C PHE A 2 -12.90 -6.62 -13.56
N MET A 3 -12.74 -5.56 -14.36
CA MET A 3 -11.53 -4.74 -14.30
C MET A 3 -11.57 -4.01 -12.96
N GLU A 4 -10.74 -4.46 -12.02
CA GLU A 4 -10.59 -3.80 -10.73
C GLU A 4 -10.09 -2.37 -10.97
N LYS A 5 -10.79 -1.38 -10.38
CA LYS A 5 -10.42 0.02 -10.54
C LYS A 5 -9.00 0.22 -9.98
N PRO A 6 -8.05 0.78 -10.75
CA PRO A 6 -6.68 0.94 -10.27
C PRO A 6 -6.65 1.84 -9.03
N THR A 7 -5.82 1.44 -8.07
CA THR A 7 -5.51 2.25 -6.89
C THR A 7 -4.20 3.00 -7.13
N VAL A 8 -3.95 4.08 -6.39
CA VAL A 8 -2.64 4.77 -6.44
C VAL A 8 -1.50 3.81 -6.07
N ASN A 9 -1.74 2.88 -5.15
CA ASN A 9 -0.77 1.87 -4.74
C ASN A 9 -0.43 0.90 -5.88
N SER A 10 -1.43 0.41 -6.63
CA SER A 10 -1.18 -0.47 -7.77
C SER A 10 -0.42 0.26 -8.88
N ILE A 11 -0.79 1.50 -9.18
CA ILE A 11 -0.10 2.34 -10.17
C ILE A 11 1.37 2.55 -9.77
N PHE A 12 1.68 2.88 -8.51
CA PHE A 12 3.08 3.04 -8.09
C PHE A 12 3.87 1.72 -8.01
N ARG A 13 3.22 0.58 -7.75
CA ARG A 13 3.89 -0.71 -7.83
C ARG A 13 4.32 -1.06 -9.25
N GLU A 14 3.47 -0.72 -10.22
CA GLU A 14 3.72 -1.03 -11.62
C GLU A 14 4.69 -0.03 -12.26
N TYR A 15 4.47 1.27 -12.08
CA TYR A 15 5.17 2.32 -12.81
C TYR A 15 6.09 3.20 -11.95
N GLY A 16 6.02 3.09 -10.62
CA GLY A 16 6.70 4.01 -9.72
C GLY A 16 8.23 3.94 -9.80
N HIS A 17 8.79 2.76 -10.08
CA HIS A 17 10.24 2.61 -10.25
C HIS A 17 10.74 3.34 -11.50
N GLU A 18 10.10 3.08 -12.64
CA GLU A 18 10.45 3.73 -13.91
C GLU A 18 10.26 5.24 -13.81
N PHE A 19 9.13 5.72 -13.28
CA PHE A 19 8.86 7.15 -13.08
C PHE A 19 9.95 7.85 -12.26
N ILE A 20 10.43 7.21 -11.18
CA ILE A 20 11.52 7.75 -10.35
C ILE A 20 12.84 7.83 -11.12
N HIS A 21 13.08 6.92 -12.06
CA HIS A 21 14.31 6.85 -12.84
C HIS A 21 14.32 7.80 -14.04
N SER A 22 13.17 7.96 -14.70
CA SER A 22 13.02 8.78 -15.92
C SER A 22 12.78 10.27 -15.64
N HIS A 23 12.51 10.66 -14.40
CA HIS A 23 12.19 12.05 -14.04
C HIS A 23 13.07 12.59 -12.90
N ASN A 24 13.31 13.90 -12.89
CA ASN A 24 13.97 14.57 -11.78
C ASN A 24 13.00 14.75 -10.59
N VAL A 25 12.83 13.67 -9.82
CA VAL A 25 11.94 13.62 -8.67
C VAL A 25 12.69 13.97 -7.38
N SER A 26 12.11 14.87 -6.57
CA SER A 26 12.69 15.24 -5.26
C SER A 26 12.85 14.03 -4.33
N GLY A 27 13.83 14.09 -3.41
CA GLY A 27 14.02 13.03 -2.42
C GLY A 27 12.79 12.78 -1.54
N TYR A 28 12.02 13.83 -1.24
CA TYR A 28 10.76 13.72 -0.51
C TYR A 28 9.72 12.92 -1.28
N THR A 29 9.50 13.26 -2.56
CA THR A 29 8.55 12.56 -3.42
C THR A 29 8.96 11.10 -3.64
N LYS A 30 10.26 10.80 -3.80
CA LYS A 30 10.77 9.41 -3.86
C LYS A 30 10.40 8.61 -2.61
N LYS A 31 10.54 9.21 -1.41
CA LYS A 31 10.14 8.57 -0.14
C LYS A 31 8.63 8.31 -0.08
N VAL A 32 7.81 9.25 -0.54
CA VAL A 32 6.35 9.10 -0.59
C VAL A 32 5.95 7.96 -1.54
N ILE A 33 6.48 7.94 -2.77
CA ILE A 33 6.20 6.87 -3.75
C ILE A 33 6.58 5.51 -3.18
N ARG A 34 7.77 5.38 -2.58
CA ARG A 34 8.22 4.12 -1.94
C ARG A 34 7.29 3.67 -0.80
N ALA A 35 6.89 4.59 0.07
CA ALA A 35 5.98 4.29 1.18
C ALA A 35 4.62 3.78 0.66
N ILE A 36 4.04 4.44 -0.34
CA ILE A 36 2.75 4.05 -0.92
C ILE A 36 2.88 2.71 -1.66
N THR A 37 3.98 2.48 -2.38
CA THR A 37 4.28 1.21 -3.06
C THR A 37 4.26 0.03 -2.10
N GLN A 38 4.89 0.18 -0.93
CA GLN A 38 5.03 -0.88 0.09
C GLN A 38 3.78 -1.04 0.98
N CYS A 39 2.87 -0.07 0.98
CA CYS A 39 1.67 -0.10 1.82
C CYS A 39 0.83 -1.34 1.54
N ARG A 40 0.38 -2.01 2.62
CA ARG A 40 -0.41 -3.26 2.56
C ARG A 40 0.28 -4.35 1.74
N THR A 41 1.58 -4.52 1.96
CA THR A 41 2.36 -5.66 1.45
C THR A 41 3.11 -6.33 2.59
N TYR A 42 3.61 -7.53 2.30
CA TYR A 42 4.54 -8.23 3.18
C TYR A 42 5.78 -7.41 3.55
N LYS A 43 6.18 -6.41 2.75
CA LYS A 43 7.36 -5.56 3.04
C LYS A 43 7.23 -4.77 4.34
N LEU A 44 6.00 -4.50 4.80
CA LEU A 44 5.75 -3.80 6.07
C LEU A 44 5.36 -4.76 7.20
N GLY A 45 5.45 -6.07 6.96
CA GLY A 45 4.91 -7.09 7.86
C GLY A 45 3.38 -7.11 7.90
N GLY A 46 2.86 -7.99 8.73
CA GLY A 46 1.42 -8.18 8.91
C GLY A 46 1.15 -9.17 10.04
N HIS A 47 -0.12 -9.49 10.23
CA HIS A 47 -0.56 -10.50 11.19
C HIS A 47 -1.67 -11.34 10.57
N ILE A 48 -1.82 -12.56 11.09
CA ILE A 48 -2.95 -13.42 10.74
C ILE A 48 -4.07 -13.10 11.72
N GLN A 49 -5.24 -12.74 11.19
CA GLN A 49 -6.47 -12.75 11.97
C GLN A 49 -7.19 -14.07 11.73
N LYS A 50 -7.64 -14.68 12.81
CA LYS A 50 -8.45 -15.90 12.79
C LYS A 50 -9.84 -15.58 13.30
N CYS A 51 -10.86 -16.04 12.60
CA CYS A 51 -12.23 -15.96 13.08
C CYS A 51 -12.44 -17.00 14.19
N ASP A 52 -12.84 -16.56 15.38
CA ASP A 52 -13.07 -17.44 16.51
C ASP A 52 -14.25 -18.40 16.31
N ASN A 53 -15.18 -18.09 15.40
CA ASN A 53 -16.38 -18.89 15.14
C ASN A 53 -16.20 -19.98 14.07
N CYS A 54 -15.47 -19.69 12.99
CA CYS A 54 -15.31 -20.64 11.86
C CYS A 54 -13.86 -21.05 11.59
N GLY A 55 -12.88 -20.49 12.32
CA GLY A 55 -11.46 -20.79 12.15
C GLY A 55 -10.83 -20.23 10.88
N HIS A 56 -11.58 -19.48 10.05
CA HIS A 56 -11.04 -18.86 8.84
C HIS A 56 -9.93 -17.87 9.17
N GLU A 57 -8.83 -17.94 8.42
CA GLU A 57 -7.64 -17.11 8.62
C GLU A 57 -7.43 -16.16 7.44
N VAL A 58 -7.20 -14.89 7.75
CA VAL A 58 -6.85 -13.85 6.77
C VAL A 58 -5.54 -13.19 7.17
N THR A 59 -4.68 -12.93 6.19
CA THR A 59 -3.45 -12.17 6.42
C THR A 59 -3.71 -10.68 6.23
N LEU A 60 -3.49 -9.89 7.28
CA LEU A 60 -3.60 -8.44 7.25
C LEU A 60 -2.21 -7.80 7.24
N TYR A 61 -1.85 -7.15 6.13
CA TYR A 61 -0.59 -6.42 6.02
C TYR A 61 -0.69 -5.02 6.63
N ASN A 62 0.42 -4.54 7.21
CA ASN A 62 0.48 -3.23 7.85
C ASN A 62 0.37 -2.06 6.85
N SER A 63 -0.15 -0.93 7.32
CA SER A 63 -0.23 0.31 6.56
C SER A 63 1.11 1.06 6.57
N CYS A 64 1.40 1.83 5.51
CA CYS A 64 2.62 2.65 5.47
C CYS A 64 2.57 3.90 6.36
N ARG A 65 1.38 4.23 6.90
CA ARG A 65 1.12 5.40 7.76
C ARG A 65 1.52 6.76 7.16
N ASN A 66 1.78 6.81 5.84
CA ASN A 66 2.12 8.06 5.16
C ASN A 66 0.83 8.88 4.90
N ARG A 67 0.85 10.17 5.25
CA ARG A 67 -0.31 11.08 5.09
C ARG A 67 -0.79 11.23 3.64
N HIS A 68 0.09 10.97 2.66
CA HIS A 68 -0.25 11.09 1.24
C HIS A 68 -0.78 9.78 0.65
N CYS A 69 -0.83 8.69 1.42
CA CYS A 69 -1.34 7.41 0.95
C CYS A 69 -2.87 7.39 1.02
N PRO A 70 -3.62 7.35 -0.10
CA PRO A 70 -5.08 7.38 -0.06
C PRO A 70 -5.65 6.19 0.73
N GLN A 71 -5.08 4.99 0.55
CA GLN A 71 -5.49 3.80 1.32
C GLN A 71 -5.28 3.95 2.85
N CYS A 72 -4.34 4.79 3.30
CA CYS A 72 -4.16 5.06 4.73
C CYS A 72 -5.07 6.17 5.24
N GLN A 73 -5.42 7.15 4.39
CA GLN A 73 -6.28 8.27 4.76
C GLN A 73 -7.75 7.85 4.94
N PHE A 74 -8.21 6.84 4.20
CA PHE A 74 -9.59 6.33 4.31
C PHE A 74 -9.81 5.36 5.48
N MET A 75 -8.78 5.06 6.27
CA MET A 75 -8.91 4.25 7.47
C MET A 75 -9.47 5.08 8.62
N LYS A 76 -10.56 4.63 9.25
CA LYS A 76 -10.98 5.22 10.54
C LYS A 76 -9.83 5.07 11.53
N LYS A 77 -9.51 6.15 12.25
CA LYS A 77 -8.68 6.08 13.45
C LYS A 77 -9.54 5.41 14.52
N GLU A 78 -9.02 4.34 15.10
CA GLU A 78 -9.57 3.71 16.31
C GLU A 78 -9.27 4.57 17.54
#